data_AF-A0A2V5KE23-F1
#
_entry.id   AF-A0A2V5KE23-F1
#
_cell.length_a   1.000
_cell.length_b   1.000
_cell.length_c   1.000
_cell.angle_alpha   90.00
_cell.angle_beta   90.00
_cell.angle_gamma   90.00
#
_symmetry.space_group_name_H-M   'P 1'
#
loop_
_entity.id
_entity.type
_entity.pdbx_description
1 polymer ?
#
loop_
_entity_poly.entity_id
_entity_poly.type
_entity_poly.pdbx_seq_one_letter_code
_entity_poly.pdbx_strand_id
1 'polypeptide(L)'
;MPLYMDIHELGEVTAEDVAKAHIADLEAQEKYGVNYLKYWVNESRGKVFCLVDAPNAEAANCVHREAHGLVARKIIEIQPELAEGFLGDVETNAEGAAVLPGGGVDVRDPGIRTVLFTDIVESTTFTQSLGDEAAMALLSVHDTVVRDALSALGGREVKHTGDGIMASFVSTAGAVRCAIQIQRELARHEEANPERPLKVRVGAAAGEPVEQHNDLFGSTVQLAARLCAHAQPEQILVTNAVAELCIGKGLLFEDLGEVVLKGFGRPVRAHAAAWRQAN
;
A
#
# COMPACT_ATOMS: atom_id res chain seq x y z
N MET A 1 8.21 21.48 13.25
CA MET A 1 8.93 21.04 14.47
C MET A 1 9.15 19.55 14.32
N PRO A 2 10.34 19.00 14.58
CA PRO A 2 10.55 17.55 14.48
C PRO A 2 9.66 16.78 15.47
N LEU A 3 9.25 15.60 15.07
CA LEU A 3 8.36 14.72 15.83
C LEU A 3 9.19 13.59 16.46
N TYR A 4 8.97 13.29 17.74
CA TYR A 4 9.69 12.25 18.46
C TYR A 4 8.74 11.28 19.17
N MET A 5 9.20 10.04 19.35
CA MET A 5 8.62 9.08 20.27
C MET A 5 9.55 8.85 21.46
N ASP A 6 9.02 9.17 22.63
CA ASP A 6 9.62 8.86 23.91
C ASP A 6 9.17 7.47 24.34
N ILE A 7 10.12 6.60 24.67
CA ILE A 7 9.86 5.22 25.08
C ILE A 7 10.36 5.03 26.50
N HIS A 8 9.45 4.70 27.42
CA HIS A 8 9.74 4.36 28.81
C HIS A 8 9.56 2.86 29.07
N GLU A 9 10.35 2.34 30.01
CA GLU A 9 10.23 0.99 30.57
C GLU A 9 10.19 1.15 32.10
N LEU A 10 8.98 1.16 32.67
CA LEU A 10 8.71 1.57 34.06
C LEU A 10 8.33 0.41 34.99
N GLY A 11 8.31 -0.83 34.51
CA GLY A 11 7.88 -1.98 35.32
C GLY A 11 6.35 -1.98 35.53
N GLU A 12 5.87 -2.26 36.74
CA GLU A 12 4.41 -2.17 37.01
C GLU A 12 3.97 -0.70 37.01
N VAL A 13 3.18 -0.31 36.00
CA VAL A 13 2.63 1.05 35.87
C VAL A 13 1.18 0.96 35.42
N THR A 14 0.30 1.75 36.03
CA THR A 14 -1.11 1.83 35.65
C THR A 14 -1.34 2.95 34.64
N ALA A 15 -2.41 2.84 33.84
CA ALA A 15 -2.83 3.90 32.94
C ALA A 15 -3.13 5.22 33.67
N GLU A 16 -3.64 5.16 34.90
CA GLU A 16 -3.90 6.33 35.74
C GLU A 16 -2.60 7.04 36.14
N ASP A 17 -1.56 6.29 36.48
CA ASP A 17 -0.25 6.85 36.84
C ASP A 17 0.41 7.53 35.63
N VAL A 18 0.30 6.91 34.44
CA VAL A 18 0.79 7.50 33.19
C VAL A 18 0.03 8.78 32.84
N ALA A 19 -1.29 8.80 33.01
CA ALA A 19 -2.09 9.99 32.75
C ALA A 19 -1.69 11.16 33.66
N LYS A 20 -1.41 10.90 34.95
CA LYS A 20 -0.91 11.91 35.89
C LYS A 20 0.48 12.42 35.50
N ALA A 21 1.38 11.53 35.12
CA ALA A 21 2.72 11.91 34.64
C ALA A 21 2.62 12.79 33.37
N HIS A 22 1.76 12.42 32.43
CA HIS A 22 1.53 13.18 31.22
C HIS A 22 0.94 14.58 31.50
N ILE A 23 0.02 14.71 32.45
CA ILE A 23 -0.47 16.03 32.88
C ILE A 23 0.68 16.90 33.41
N ALA A 24 1.58 16.32 34.21
CA ALA A 24 2.75 17.04 34.70
C ALA A 24 3.71 17.46 33.57
N ASP A 25 3.86 16.65 32.53
CA ASP A 25 4.62 17.01 31.33
C ASP A 25 4.00 18.22 30.61
N LEU A 26 2.67 18.21 30.44
CA LEU A 26 1.93 19.30 29.80
C LEU A 26 2.07 20.64 30.55
N GLU A 27 2.20 20.59 31.88
CA GLU A 27 2.43 21.79 32.72
C GLU A 27 3.86 22.35 32.57
N ALA A 28 4.85 21.51 32.25
CA ALA A 28 6.26 21.89 32.14
C ALA A 28 6.73 22.16 30.69
N GLN A 29 5.98 21.73 29.68
CA GLN A 29 6.43 21.69 28.28
C GLN A 29 6.74 23.05 27.64
N GLU A 30 5.98 24.12 27.98
CA GLU A 30 6.10 25.44 27.34
C GLU A 30 7.50 26.03 27.52
N LYS A 31 8.11 25.80 28.70
CA LYS A 31 9.45 26.28 29.06
C LYS A 31 10.53 25.77 28.10
N TYR A 32 10.31 24.61 27.49
CA TYR A 32 11.26 23.94 26.62
C TYR A 32 10.89 24.04 25.13
N GLY A 33 9.78 24.73 24.81
CA GLY A 33 9.24 24.80 23.45
C GLY A 33 8.79 23.43 22.94
N VAL A 34 8.33 22.56 23.85
CA VAL A 34 7.90 21.19 23.58
C VAL A 34 6.37 21.15 23.58
N ASN A 35 5.80 20.28 22.74
CA ASN A 35 4.36 20.04 22.69
C ASN A 35 4.08 18.53 22.68
N TYR A 36 3.65 18.00 23.82
CA TYR A 36 3.23 16.61 23.95
C TYR A 36 1.84 16.42 23.35
N LEU A 37 1.73 15.46 22.43
CA LEU A 37 0.56 15.26 21.60
C LEU A 37 -0.34 14.13 22.12
N LYS A 38 0.25 12.97 22.39
CA LYS A 38 -0.49 11.74 22.71
C LYS A 38 0.41 10.77 23.46
N TYR A 39 -0.20 9.91 24.27
CA TYR A 39 0.52 8.85 24.98
C TYR A 39 -0.20 7.50 24.86
N TRP A 40 0.57 6.42 25.05
CA TRP A 40 0.08 5.05 25.11
C TRP A 40 0.77 4.30 26.25
N VAL A 41 0.05 3.38 26.86
CA VAL A 41 0.55 2.53 27.94
C VAL A 41 0.28 1.06 27.63
N ASN A 42 1.27 0.22 27.89
CA ASN A 42 1.12 -1.22 27.97
C ASN A 42 1.41 -1.64 29.41
N GLU A 43 0.36 -1.69 30.23
CA GLU A 43 0.45 -1.99 31.67
C GLU A 43 1.09 -3.38 31.90
N SER A 44 0.71 -4.38 31.11
CA SER A 44 1.22 -5.75 31.21
C SER A 44 2.73 -5.89 30.98
N ARG A 45 3.34 -4.94 30.25
CA ARG A 45 4.77 -4.93 29.91
C ARG A 45 5.51 -3.74 30.50
N GLY A 46 4.84 -2.87 31.23
CA GLY A 46 5.43 -1.67 31.79
C GLY A 46 5.98 -0.67 30.78
N LYS A 47 5.41 -0.63 29.57
CA LYS A 47 5.91 0.26 28.51
C LYS A 47 5.02 1.47 28.35
N VAL A 48 5.64 2.64 28.25
CA VAL A 48 4.94 3.90 27.98
C VAL A 48 5.56 4.55 26.76
N PHE A 49 4.71 5.13 25.93
CA PHE A 49 5.07 5.80 24.69
C PHE A 49 4.45 7.20 24.72
N CYS A 50 5.24 8.24 24.45
CA CYS A 50 4.73 9.60 24.31
C CYS A 50 5.15 10.16 22.94
N LEU A 51 4.19 10.67 22.18
CA LEU A 51 4.41 11.36 20.92
C LEU A 51 4.52 12.86 21.21
N VAL A 52 5.59 13.48 20.73
CA VAL A 52 5.96 14.85 21.11
C VAL A 52 6.57 15.60 19.94
N ASP A 53 6.13 16.83 19.72
CA ASP A 53 6.84 17.81 18.90
C ASP A 53 7.88 18.52 19.77
N ALA A 54 9.15 18.47 19.38
CA ALA A 54 10.22 19.11 20.16
C ALA A 54 11.31 19.71 19.26
N PRO A 55 12.04 20.75 19.70
CA PRO A 55 13.19 21.28 18.97
C PRO A 55 14.30 20.24 18.77
N ASN A 56 14.47 19.35 19.75
CA ASN A 56 15.39 18.21 19.74
C ASN A 56 15.00 17.20 20.84
N ALA A 57 15.55 16.00 20.79
CA ALA A 57 15.28 14.94 21.76
C ALA A 57 15.60 15.32 23.23
N GLU A 58 16.65 16.11 23.48
CA GLU A 58 17.00 16.51 24.85
C GLU A 58 15.98 17.51 25.43
N ALA A 59 15.35 18.34 24.59
CA ALA A 59 14.30 19.24 25.03
C ALA A 59 13.08 18.46 25.56
N ALA A 60 12.63 17.41 24.85
CA ALA A 60 11.59 16.51 25.34
C ALA A 60 12.01 15.84 26.65
N ASN A 61 13.23 15.31 26.73
CA ASN A 61 13.71 14.64 27.94
C ASN A 61 13.86 15.58 29.15
N CYS A 62 14.13 16.87 28.93
CA CYS A 62 14.18 17.88 29.98
C CYS A 62 12.81 18.09 30.63
N VAL A 63 11.72 18.00 29.86
CA VAL A 63 10.35 18.12 30.39
C VAL A 63 10.09 17.01 31.39
N HIS A 64 10.29 15.75 31.02
CA HIS A 64 10.13 14.60 31.92
C HIS A 64 10.98 14.72 33.19
N ARG A 65 12.23 15.18 33.04
CA ARG A 65 13.17 15.33 34.15
C ARG A 65 12.69 16.36 35.18
N GLU A 66 12.10 17.47 34.73
CA GLU A 66 11.54 18.51 35.60
C GLU A 66 10.17 18.13 36.17
N ALA A 67 9.30 17.53 35.34
CA ALA A 67 7.93 17.20 35.70
C ALA A 67 7.84 16.11 36.77
N HIS A 68 8.52 14.97 36.55
CA HIS A 68 8.37 13.79 37.42
C HIS A 68 9.63 12.92 37.54
N GLY A 69 10.71 13.26 36.84
CA GLY A 69 12.00 12.56 36.90
C GLY A 69 12.06 11.22 36.16
N LEU A 70 10.95 10.77 35.55
CA LEU A 70 10.90 9.51 34.79
C LEU A 70 11.31 9.79 33.34
N VAL A 71 12.62 9.86 33.10
CA VAL A 71 13.17 10.15 31.77
C VAL A 71 12.99 8.99 30.80
N ALA A 72 12.85 9.32 29.51
CA ALA A 72 12.74 8.35 28.44
C ALA A 72 13.99 7.46 28.37
N ARG A 73 13.78 6.15 28.28
CA ARG A 73 14.85 5.18 28.03
C ARG A 73 15.43 5.40 26.63
N LYS A 74 14.56 5.74 25.68
CA LYS A 74 14.93 5.98 24.30
C LYS A 74 14.00 7.04 23.72
N ILE A 75 14.59 8.01 23.01
CA ILE A 75 13.87 9.00 22.21
C ILE A 75 14.29 8.78 20.77
N ILE A 76 13.32 8.59 19.89
CA ILE A 76 13.55 8.41 18.45
C ILE A 76 12.81 9.48 17.67
N GLU A 77 13.49 10.11 16.72
CA GLU A 77 12.81 10.97 15.75
C GLU A 77 11.96 10.10 14.82
N ILE A 78 10.72 10.52 14.56
CA ILE A 78 9.80 9.84 13.67
C ILE A 78 9.47 10.75 12.50
N GLN A 79 9.37 10.17 11.30
CA GLN A 79 8.80 10.85 10.16
C GLN A 79 7.30 11.07 10.39
N PRO A 80 6.79 12.32 10.37
CA PRO A 80 5.38 12.62 10.63
C PRO A 80 4.40 11.77 9.82
N GLU A 81 4.75 11.48 8.56
CA GLU A 81 3.94 10.68 7.64
C GLU A 81 3.84 9.20 8.07
N LEU A 82 4.87 8.69 8.75
CA LEU A 82 4.89 7.34 9.33
C LEU A 82 4.17 7.33 10.69
N ALA A 83 4.27 8.40 11.47
CA ALA A 83 3.58 8.55 12.74
C ALA A 83 2.06 8.55 12.56
N GLU A 84 1.52 9.28 11.58
CA GLU A 84 0.07 9.34 11.32
C GLU A 84 -0.53 7.96 11.00
N GLY A 85 0.18 7.14 10.20
CA GLY A 85 -0.24 5.77 9.85
C GLY A 85 -0.17 4.76 10.99
N PHE A 86 0.69 4.98 12.00
CA PHE A 86 0.88 4.08 13.15
C PHE A 86 0.22 4.58 14.44
N LEU A 87 -0.02 5.89 14.58
CA LEU A 87 -0.39 6.57 15.84
C LEU A 87 -1.79 7.19 15.81
N GLY A 88 -2.50 7.05 14.70
CA GLY A 88 -3.95 7.08 14.66
C GLY A 88 -4.52 8.27 13.92
N ASP A 89 -4.68 8.08 12.61
CA ASP A 89 -5.96 8.30 11.93
C ASP A 89 -6.54 6.94 11.44
N VAL A 90 -6.34 5.91 12.26
CA VAL A 90 -6.84 4.55 12.03
C VAL A 90 -7.94 4.31 13.06
N GLU A 91 -9.17 4.11 12.60
CA GLU A 91 -10.29 3.71 13.47
C GLU A 91 -9.91 2.42 14.20
N THR A 92 -10.18 2.33 15.50
CA THR A 92 -9.85 1.15 16.32
C THR A 92 -11.13 0.55 16.92
N ASN A 93 -11.16 -0.77 17.08
CA ASN A 93 -12.29 -1.44 17.74
C ASN A 93 -12.21 -1.34 19.28
N ALA A 94 -13.27 -1.81 19.97
CA ALA A 94 -13.34 -1.81 21.43
C ALA A 94 -12.23 -2.62 22.13
N GLU A 95 -11.49 -3.46 21.38
CA GLU A 95 -10.35 -4.25 21.86
C GLU A 95 -8.99 -3.66 21.45
N GLY A 96 -8.98 -2.48 20.81
CA GLY A 96 -7.75 -1.77 20.44
C GLY A 96 -7.06 -2.27 19.16
N ALA A 97 -7.74 -3.05 18.32
CA ALA A 97 -7.23 -3.45 17.02
C ALA A 97 -7.43 -2.34 15.98
N ALA A 98 -6.41 -2.09 15.16
CA ALA A 98 -6.48 -1.21 14.00
C ALA A 98 -7.49 -1.73 12.97
N VAL A 99 -8.39 -0.86 12.51
CA VAL A 99 -9.46 -1.17 11.55
C VAL A 99 -9.26 -0.34 10.29
N LEU A 100 -9.47 -0.96 9.12
CA LEU A 100 -9.44 -0.26 7.83
C LEU A 100 -10.57 0.79 7.74
N PRO A 101 -10.34 1.96 7.12
CA PRO A 101 -11.40 2.92 6.85
C PRO A 101 -12.51 2.26 6.01
N GLY A 102 -13.71 2.14 6.57
CA GLY A 102 -14.87 1.51 5.91
C GLY A 102 -14.98 -0.01 6.06
N GLY A 103 -14.13 -0.67 6.85
CA GLY A 103 -14.26 -2.09 7.23
C GLY A 103 -14.78 -2.22 8.65
N GLY A 104 -15.81 -3.03 8.90
CA GLY A 104 -16.33 -3.23 10.26
C GLY A 104 -15.29 -3.89 11.18
N VAL A 105 -14.99 -3.23 12.31
CA VAL A 105 -14.59 -3.65 13.68
C VAL A 105 -13.72 -4.92 13.91
N ASP A 106 -13.43 -5.79 12.94
CA ASP A 106 -12.81 -7.11 13.20
C ASP A 106 -11.85 -7.61 12.07
N VAL A 107 -11.36 -6.72 11.20
CA VAL A 107 -10.49 -7.12 10.08
C VAL A 107 -9.02 -6.90 10.42
N ARG A 108 -8.35 -7.96 10.89
CA ARG A 108 -6.87 -8.01 10.96
C ARG A 108 -6.29 -7.84 9.55
N ASP A 109 -5.24 -7.03 9.40
CA ASP A 109 -4.47 -7.01 8.16
C ASP A 109 -3.78 -8.37 7.98
N PRO A 110 -4.17 -9.16 6.96
CA PRO A 110 -3.64 -10.50 6.78
C PRO A 110 -2.18 -10.49 6.27
N GLY A 111 -1.60 -9.33 5.94
CA GLY A 111 -0.29 -9.22 5.29
C GLY A 111 -0.29 -9.66 3.82
N ILE A 112 -1.36 -10.31 3.38
CA ILE A 112 -1.57 -10.70 1.99
C ILE A 112 -1.95 -9.47 1.17
N ARG A 113 -1.30 -9.33 0.02
CA ARG A 113 -1.64 -8.36 -1.02
C ARG A 113 -1.72 -9.06 -2.36
N THR A 114 -2.61 -8.55 -3.22
CA THR A 114 -2.56 -8.83 -4.65
C THR A 114 -1.85 -7.68 -5.33
N VAL A 115 -0.70 -7.97 -5.94
CA VAL A 115 0.09 -7.02 -6.71
C VAL A 115 -0.33 -7.12 -8.16
N LEU A 116 -0.57 -5.97 -8.79
CA LEU A 116 -0.96 -5.84 -10.18
C LEU A 116 0.06 -4.93 -10.90
N PHE A 117 0.47 -5.34 -12.09
CA PHE A 117 1.26 -4.51 -13.00
C PHE A 117 0.47 -4.31 -14.28
N THR A 118 0.44 -3.06 -14.77
CA THR A 118 0.09 -2.73 -16.16
C THR A 118 1.34 -2.39 -16.93
N ASP A 119 1.29 -2.58 -18.25
CA ASP A 119 2.36 -2.20 -19.16
C ASP A 119 1.78 -1.90 -20.55
N ILE A 120 2.16 -0.77 -21.14
CA ILE A 120 1.72 -0.35 -22.47
C ILE A 120 2.46 -1.18 -23.51
N VAL A 121 1.70 -1.82 -24.39
CA VAL A 121 2.24 -2.62 -25.49
C VAL A 121 2.96 -1.71 -26.49
N GLU A 122 4.20 -2.07 -26.83
CA GLU A 122 5.02 -1.36 -27.83
C GLU A 122 5.25 0.14 -27.52
N SER A 123 5.27 0.52 -26.24
CA SER A 123 5.52 1.88 -25.74
C SER A 123 6.75 2.56 -26.39
N THR A 124 7.83 1.80 -26.55
CA THR A 124 9.08 2.28 -27.16
C THR A 124 8.90 2.58 -28.66
N THR A 125 8.16 1.73 -29.38
CA THR A 125 7.87 1.93 -30.81
C THR A 125 6.99 3.16 -31.02
N PHE A 126 5.99 3.38 -30.16
CA PHE A 126 5.17 4.59 -30.18
C PHE A 126 6.02 5.85 -30.02
N THR A 127 6.93 5.86 -29.06
CA THR A 127 7.82 7.00 -28.82
C THR A 127 8.71 7.29 -30.04
N GLN A 128 9.29 6.26 -30.65
CA GLN A 128 10.14 6.41 -31.83
C GLN A 128 9.38 6.85 -33.09
N SER A 129 8.12 6.43 -33.24
CA SER A 129 7.33 6.67 -34.47
C SER A 129 6.49 7.94 -34.43
N LEU A 130 5.90 8.26 -33.27
CA LEU A 130 4.99 9.40 -33.10
C LEU A 130 5.65 10.60 -32.42
N GLY A 131 6.84 10.42 -31.84
CA GLY A 131 7.55 11.42 -31.07
C GLY A 131 7.06 11.54 -29.62
N ASP A 132 7.86 12.23 -28.80
CA ASP A 132 7.68 12.30 -27.34
C ASP A 132 6.33 12.89 -26.93
N GLU A 133 5.84 13.93 -27.63
CA GLU A 133 4.58 14.60 -27.27
C GLU A 133 3.36 13.69 -27.44
N ALA A 134 3.32 12.93 -28.53
CA ALA A 134 2.24 11.97 -28.78
C ALA A 134 2.32 10.76 -27.82
N ALA A 135 3.53 10.29 -27.51
CA ALA A 135 3.73 9.23 -26.52
C ALA A 135 3.29 9.66 -25.11
N MET A 136 3.60 10.90 -24.71
CA MET A 136 3.14 11.47 -23.44
C MET A 136 1.61 11.62 -23.38
N ALA A 137 0.97 11.96 -24.49
CA ALA A 137 -0.50 12.01 -24.55
C ALA A 137 -1.12 10.61 -24.33
N LEU A 138 -0.57 9.57 -24.95
CA LEU A 138 -1.02 8.19 -24.75
C LEU A 138 -0.76 7.70 -23.32
N LEU A 139 0.39 8.03 -22.75
CA LEU A 139 0.71 7.71 -21.35
C LEU A 139 -0.27 8.39 -20.39
N SER A 140 -0.64 9.64 -20.65
CA SER A 140 -1.64 10.36 -19.85
C SER A 140 -3.01 9.67 -19.88
N VAL A 141 -3.44 9.20 -21.06
CA VAL A 141 -4.69 8.41 -21.19
C VAL A 141 -4.61 7.11 -20.38
N HIS A 142 -3.50 6.38 -20.51
CA HIS A 142 -3.25 5.17 -19.72
C HIS A 142 -3.39 5.48 -18.22
N ASP A 143 -2.67 6.47 -17.73
CA ASP A 143 -2.61 6.85 -16.33
C ASP A 143 -3.98 7.22 -15.76
N THR A 144 -4.76 8.02 -16.51
CA THR A 144 -6.13 8.37 -16.11
C THR A 144 -7.00 7.12 -16.00
N VAL A 145 -7.01 6.27 -17.02
CA VAL A 145 -7.83 5.05 -17.02
C VAL A 145 -7.46 4.12 -15.87
N VAL A 146 -6.17 3.92 -15.62
CA VAL A 146 -5.70 3.06 -14.53
C VAL A 146 -6.06 3.66 -13.17
N ARG A 147 -5.78 4.95 -12.93
CA ARG A 147 -6.08 5.60 -11.64
C ARG A 147 -7.57 5.63 -11.31
N ASP A 148 -8.42 5.86 -12.32
CA ASP A 148 -9.88 5.80 -12.15
C ASP A 148 -10.35 4.38 -11.78
N ALA A 149 -9.81 3.35 -12.42
CA ALA A 149 -10.11 1.96 -12.10
C ALA A 149 -9.59 1.53 -10.73
N LEU A 150 -8.41 2.03 -10.32
CA LEU A 150 -7.86 1.79 -8.97
C LEU A 150 -8.77 2.41 -7.90
N SER A 151 -9.15 3.68 -8.08
CA SER A 151 -10.04 4.40 -7.17
C SER A 151 -11.39 3.70 -7.02
N ALA A 152 -11.98 3.26 -8.14
CA ALA A 152 -13.29 2.60 -8.14
C ALA A 152 -13.30 1.22 -7.45
N LEU A 153 -12.16 0.52 -7.40
CA LEU A 153 -12.09 -0.89 -6.98
C LEU A 153 -11.16 -1.14 -5.79
N GLY A 154 -10.78 -0.09 -5.07
CA GLY A 154 -10.01 -0.17 -3.83
C GLY A 154 -8.56 -0.58 -4.05
N GLY A 155 -7.96 -0.13 -5.15
CA GLY A 155 -6.54 -0.30 -5.45
C GLY A 155 -5.69 0.87 -4.96
N ARG A 156 -4.48 0.57 -4.51
CA ARG A 156 -3.46 1.56 -4.15
C ARG A 156 -2.35 1.55 -5.20
N GLU A 157 -2.15 2.66 -5.90
CA GLU A 157 -0.97 2.87 -6.74
C GLU A 157 0.28 2.84 -5.84
N VAL A 158 1.23 1.96 -6.15
CA VAL A 158 2.50 1.84 -5.43
C VAL A 158 3.54 2.73 -6.10
N LYS A 159 3.68 2.60 -7.43
CA LYS A 159 4.56 3.45 -8.24
C LYS A 159 4.26 3.32 -9.73
N HIS A 160 4.67 4.35 -10.46
CA HIS A 160 4.72 4.37 -11.91
C HIS A 160 6.04 3.75 -12.42
N THR A 161 5.99 2.91 -13.46
CA THR A 161 7.17 2.21 -14.01
C THR A 161 7.70 2.82 -15.32
N GLY A 162 7.06 3.87 -15.83
CA GLY A 162 7.45 4.59 -17.06
C GLY A 162 6.42 4.42 -18.15
N ASP A 163 6.08 3.18 -18.49
CA ASP A 163 5.06 2.78 -19.45
C ASP A 163 3.97 1.91 -18.81
N GLY A 164 3.89 1.94 -17.48
CA GLY A 164 3.00 1.09 -16.71
C GLY A 164 2.88 1.54 -15.26
N ILE A 165 2.00 0.88 -14.53
CA ILE A 165 1.74 1.15 -13.11
C ILE A 165 1.84 -0.16 -12.33
N MET A 166 2.50 -0.07 -11.18
CA MET A 166 2.45 -1.07 -10.13
C MET A 166 1.40 -0.65 -9.10
N ALA A 167 0.43 -1.51 -8.85
CA ALA A 167 -0.62 -1.32 -7.87
C ALA A 167 -0.76 -2.50 -6.91
N SER A 168 -1.40 -2.27 -5.78
CA SER A 168 -1.65 -3.27 -4.74
C SER A 168 -3.10 -3.24 -4.26
N PHE A 169 -3.60 -4.40 -3.89
CA PHE A 169 -4.98 -4.58 -3.41
C PHE A 169 -5.00 -5.52 -2.22
N VAL A 170 -5.88 -5.24 -1.26
CA VAL A 170 -6.27 -6.22 -0.23
C VAL A 170 -7.23 -7.25 -0.83
N SER A 171 -8.17 -6.81 -1.68
CA SER A 171 -9.11 -7.68 -2.38
C SER A 171 -8.54 -8.23 -3.67
N THR A 172 -8.27 -9.54 -3.73
CA THR A 172 -7.83 -10.22 -4.96
C THR A 172 -8.85 -10.11 -6.09
N ALA A 173 -10.13 -10.27 -5.77
CA ALA A 173 -11.21 -10.07 -6.74
C ALA A 173 -11.30 -8.61 -7.20
N GLY A 174 -11.01 -7.65 -6.32
CA GLY A 174 -10.91 -6.22 -6.66
C GLY A 174 -9.81 -5.96 -7.69
N ALA A 175 -8.62 -6.55 -7.49
CA ALA A 175 -7.51 -6.44 -8.44
C ALA A 175 -7.87 -6.97 -9.84
N VAL A 176 -8.51 -8.16 -9.91
CA VAL A 176 -8.92 -8.74 -11.19
C VAL A 176 -10.02 -7.92 -11.86
N ARG A 177 -11.01 -7.43 -11.09
CA ARG A 177 -12.03 -6.52 -11.63
C ARG A 177 -11.41 -5.22 -12.15
N CYS A 178 -10.38 -4.71 -11.48
CA CYS A 178 -9.65 -3.52 -11.90
C CYS A 178 -8.96 -3.77 -13.24
N ALA A 179 -8.22 -4.87 -13.38
CA ALA A 179 -7.63 -5.28 -14.65
C ALA A 179 -8.68 -5.37 -15.77
N ILE A 180 -9.84 -5.97 -15.50
CA ILE A 180 -10.95 -6.09 -16.46
C ILE A 180 -11.51 -4.70 -16.84
N GLN A 181 -11.68 -3.80 -15.87
CA GLN A 181 -12.17 -2.46 -16.11
C GLN A 181 -11.19 -1.67 -16.98
N ILE A 182 -9.88 -1.74 -16.69
CA ILE A 182 -8.82 -1.11 -17.49
C ILE A 182 -8.92 -1.58 -18.96
N GLN A 183 -8.98 -2.89 -19.20
CA GLN A 183 -9.09 -3.42 -20.57
C GLN A 183 -10.36 -2.92 -21.29
N ARG A 184 -11.50 -2.84 -20.57
CA ARG A 184 -12.76 -2.37 -21.14
C ARG A 184 -12.77 -0.88 -21.46
N GLU A 185 -12.19 -0.04 -20.60
CA GLU A 185 -12.09 1.40 -20.85
C GLU A 185 -11.13 1.69 -22.00
N LEU A 186 -10.01 0.98 -22.08
CA LEU A 186 -9.06 1.12 -23.19
C LEU A 186 -9.65 0.64 -24.51
N ALA A 187 -10.44 -0.44 -24.50
CA ALA A 187 -11.17 -0.87 -25.69
C ALA A 187 -12.17 0.21 -26.17
N ARG A 188 -12.92 0.85 -25.25
CA ARG A 188 -13.79 1.99 -25.58
C ARG A 188 -13.00 3.18 -26.14
N HIS A 189 -11.84 3.48 -25.55
CA HIS A 189 -10.97 4.54 -26.03
C HIS A 189 -10.46 4.25 -27.45
N GLU A 190 -10.07 3.00 -27.74
CA GLU A 190 -9.64 2.55 -29.07
C GLU A 190 -10.78 2.65 -30.09
N GLU A 191 -12.00 2.26 -29.74
CA GLU A 191 -13.19 2.42 -30.60
C GLU A 191 -13.45 3.90 -30.95
N ALA A 192 -13.26 4.81 -29.98
CA ALA A 192 -13.41 6.25 -30.18
C ALA A 192 -12.21 6.88 -30.91
N ASN A 193 -11.02 6.27 -30.86
CA ASN A 193 -9.78 6.79 -31.43
C ASN A 193 -9.00 5.73 -32.24
N PRO A 194 -9.53 5.25 -33.39
CA PRO A 194 -8.94 4.13 -34.13
C PRO A 194 -7.52 4.39 -34.65
N GLU A 195 -7.16 5.66 -34.87
CA GLU A 195 -5.85 6.09 -35.37
C GLU A 195 -4.74 6.01 -34.29
N ARG A 196 -5.10 5.84 -33.02
CA ARG A 196 -4.17 5.83 -31.88
C ARG A 196 -4.55 4.73 -30.87
N PRO A 197 -4.45 3.45 -31.27
CA PRO A 197 -4.81 2.35 -30.38
C PRO A 197 -3.87 2.30 -29.18
N LEU A 198 -4.44 2.17 -27.99
CA LEU A 198 -3.69 2.05 -26.74
C LEU A 198 -4.01 0.71 -26.10
N LYS A 199 -3.06 -0.22 -26.20
CA LYS A 199 -3.22 -1.57 -25.67
C LYS A 199 -2.30 -1.78 -24.49
N VAL A 200 -2.81 -2.46 -23.47
CA VAL A 200 -2.04 -2.82 -22.29
C VAL A 200 -2.07 -4.30 -22.07
N ARG A 201 -1.02 -4.80 -21.42
CA ARG A 201 -0.99 -6.12 -20.82
C ARG A 201 -0.97 -5.99 -19.31
N VAL A 202 -1.53 -6.98 -18.62
CA VAL A 202 -1.68 -6.96 -17.17
C VAL A 202 -1.18 -8.26 -16.56
N GLY A 203 -0.43 -8.16 -15.47
CA GLY A 203 0.00 -9.30 -14.67
C GLY A 203 -0.37 -9.11 -13.20
N ALA A 204 -0.94 -10.13 -12.57
CA ALA A 204 -1.24 -10.09 -11.14
C ALA A 204 -0.83 -11.35 -10.37
N ALA A 205 -0.36 -11.16 -9.14
CA ALA A 205 -0.02 -12.23 -8.22
C ALA A 205 -0.44 -11.87 -6.79
N ALA A 206 -0.91 -12.87 -6.04
CA ALA A 206 -1.24 -12.73 -4.62
C ALA A 206 -0.19 -13.42 -3.75
N GLY A 207 0.13 -12.83 -2.60
CA GLY A 207 1.06 -13.36 -1.60
C GLY A 207 1.38 -12.33 -0.53
N GLU A 208 2.47 -12.53 0.21
CA GLU A 208 2.91 -11.67 1.31
C GLU A 208 4.14 -10.84 0.87
N PRO A 209 3.98 -9.68 0.22
CA PRO A 209 5.11 -8.81 -0.09
C PRO A 209 5.67 -8.14 1.17
N VAL A 210 6.93 -7.73 1.12
CA VAL A 210 7.54 -6.90 2.15
C VAL A 210 7.27 -5.43 1.81
N GLU A 211 6.64 -4.70 2.72
CA GLU A 211 6.37 -3.27 2.59
C GLU A 211 7.48 -2.44 3.24
N GLN A 212 8.05 -1.50 2.48
CA GLN A 212 9.11 -0.62 2.96
C GLN A 212 9.01 0.74 2.24
N HIS A 213 8.94 1.84 2.99
CA HIS A 213 8.81 3.21 2.45
C HIS A 213 7.68 3.37 1.41
N ASN A 214 6.50 2.79 1.69
CA ASN A 214 5.33 2.77 0.79
C ASN A 214 5.57 2.04 -0.56
N ASP A 215 6.67 1.28 -0.68
CA ASP A 215 6.96 0.40 -1.80
C ASP A 215 6.82 -1.07 -1.37
N LEU A 216 6.65 -1.97 -2.35
CA LEU A 216 6.50 -3.40 -2.12
C LEU A 216 7.62 -4.18 -2.79
N PHE A 217 8.14 -5.18 -2.07
CA PHE A 217 9.24 -6.03 -2.52
C PHE A 217 8.94 -7.52 -2.30
N GLY A 218 9.80 -8.35 -2.87
CA GLY A 218 9.77 -9.80 -2.69
C GLY A 218 9.23 -10.58 -3.89
N SER A 219 9.07 -11.88 -3.68
CA SER A 219 8.76 -12.84 -4.75
C SER A 219 7.40 -12.58 -5.40
N THR A 220 6.39 -12.14 -4.63
CA THR A 220 5.05 -11.81 -5.15
C THR A 220 5.11 -10.68 -6.18
N VAL A 221 5.86 -9.62 -5.88
CA VAL A 221 6.04 -8.46 -6.77
C VAL A 221 6.77 -8.87 -8.04
N GLN A 222 7.86 -9.63 -7.91
CA GLN A 222 8.60 -10.15 -9.04
C GLN A 222 7.74 -11.06 -9.93
N LEU A 223 6.89 -11.89 -9.33
CA LEU A 223 6.02 -12.79 -10.04
C LEU A 223 4.95 -12.03 -10.84
N ALA A 224 4.27 -11.06 -10.23
CA ALA A 224 3.29 -10.21 -10.93
C ALA A 224 3.93 -9.46 -12.11
N ALA A 225 5.12 -8.89 -11.91
CA ALA A 225 5.86 -8.19 -12.97
C ALA A 225 6.25 -9.14 -14.12
N ARG A 226 6.65 -10.38 -13.81
CA ARG A 226 6.99 -11.36 -14.85
C ARG A 226 5.78 -11.91 -15.59
N LEU A 227 4.64 -12.06 -14.92
CA LEU A 227 3.38 -12.37 -15.59
C LEU A 227 2.96 -11.25 -16.54
N CYS A 228 3.08 -9.99 -16.12
CA CYS A 228 2.77 -8.84 -16.96
C CYS A 228 3.65 -8.84 -18.22
N ALA A 229 4.96 -9.03 -18.05
CA ALA A 229 5.90 -9.09 -19.16
C ALA A 229 5.68 -10.30 -20.10
N HIS A 230 5.09 -11.39 -19.60
CA HIS A 230 4.78 -12.60 -20.38
C HIS A 230 3.41 -12.51 -21.09
N ALA A 231 2.51 -11.66 -20.59
CA ALA A 231 1.18 -11.48 -21.14
C ALA A 231 1.22 -10.93 -22.57
N GLN A 232 0.31 -11.44 -23.40
CA GLN A 232 0.03 -10.92 -24.73
C GLN A 232 -0.68 -9.55 -24.64
N PRO A 233 -0.72 -8.77 -25.73
CA PRO A 233 -1.53 -7.55 -25.78
C PRO A 233 -2.98 -7.83 -25.38
N GLU A 234 -3.55 -6.94 -24.57
CA GLU A 234 -4.92 -7.03 -24.03
C GLU A 234 -5.17 -8.25 -23.13
N GLN A 235 -4.12 -8.96 -22.72
CA GLN A 235 -4.24 -10.13 -21.85
C GLN A 235 -4.06 -9.75 -20.38
N ILE A 236 -4.83 -10.41 -19.52
CA ILE A 236 -4.71 -10.33 -18.06
C ILE A 236 -4.23 -11.70 -17.57
N LEU A 237 -2.96 -11.81 -17.20
CA LEU A 237 -2.40 -13.04 -16.63
C LEU A 237 -2.35 -12.96 -15.11
N VAL A 238 -2.78 -14.04 -14.47
CA VAL A 238 -2.77 -14.17 -13.01
C VAL A 238 -2.16 -15.49 -12.56
N THR A 239 -1.63 -15.53 -11.33
CA THR A 239 -1.19 -16.79 -10.73
C THR A 239 -2.38 -17.70 -10.39
N ASN A 240 -2.11 -19.00 -10.23
CA ASN A 240 -3.11 -19.95 -9.70
C ASN A 240 -3.74 -19.48 -8.38
N ALA A 241 -2.95 -18.92 -7.46
CA ALA A 241 -3.45 -18.41 -6.18
C ALA A 241 -4.50 -17.30 -6.37
N VAL A 242 -4.32 -16.40 -7.35
CA VAL A 242 -5.30 -15.34 -7.65
C VAL A 242 -6.60 -15.94 -8.16
N ALA A 243 -6.52 -16.92 -9.08
CA ALA A 243 -7.69 -17.61 -9.61
C ALA A 243 -8.47 -18.35 -8.50
N GLU A 244 -7.78 -19.08 -7.61
CA GLU A 244 -8.37 -19.81 -6.50
C GLU A 244 -9.02 -18.88 -5.46
N LEU A 245 -8.38 -17.75 -5.13
CA LEU A 245 -8.95 -16.74 -4.24
C LEU A 245 -10.20 -16.03 -4.82
N CYS A 246 -10.44 -16.17 -6.13
CA CYS A 246 -11.59 -15.60 -6.84
C CYS A 246 -12.75 -16.58 -7.04
N ILE A 247 -12.68 -17.81 -6.51
CA ILE A 247 -13.79 -18.77 -6.59
C ILE A 247 -15.08 -18.16 -6.02
N GLY A 248 -16.19 -18.30 -6.75
CA GLY A 248 -17.49 -17.76 -6.37
C GLY A 248 -17.65 -16.24 -6.53
N LYS A 249 -16.67 -15.53 -7.11
CA LYS A 249 -16.72 -14.07 -7.31
C LYS A 249 -17.27 -13.63 -8.67
N GLY A 250 -17.75 -14.58 -9.49
CA GLY A 250 -18.28 -14.32 -10.84
C GLY A 250 -17.21 -13.91 -11.86
N LEU A 251 -15.95 -14.26 -11.59
CA LEU A 251 -14.81 -14.03 -12.48
C LEU A 251 -14.50 -15.33 -13.23
N LEU A 252 -14.20 -15.23 -14.53
CA LEU A 252 -13.89 -16.37 -15.39
C LEU A 252 -12.40 -16.39 -15.69
N PHE A 253 -11.81 -17.57 -15.60
CA PHE A 253 -10.39 -17.81 -15.82
C PHE A 253 -10.21 -18.99 -16.79
N GLU A 254 -9.33 -18.81 -17.76
CA GLU A 254 -8.83 -19.88 -18.62
C GLU A 254 -7.49 -20.36 -18.07
N ASP A 255 -7.36 -21.66 -17.80
CA ASP A 255 -6.12 -22.27 -17.33
C ASP A 255 -5.15 -22.42 -18.50
N LEU A 256 -4.00 -21.74 -18.41
CA LEU A 256 -2.95 -21.79 -19.43
C LEU A 256 -1.89 -22.85 -19.12
N GLY A 257 -2.04 -23.61 -18.03
CA GLY A 257 -1.04 -24.54 -17.57
C GLY A 257 0.20 -23.84 -17.02
N GLU A 258 1.34 -24.51 -17.12
CA GLU A 258 2.62 -24.03 -16.60
C GLU A 258 3.35 -23.14 -17.63
N VAL A 259 3.74 -21.93 -17.21
CA VAL A 259 4.54 -21.00 -18.00
C VAL A 259 5.92 -20.80 -17.37
N VAL A 260 6.95 -20.70 -18.21
CA VAL A 260 8.32 -20.43 -17.78
C VAL A 260 8.54 -18.92 -17.75
N LEU A 261 8.77 -18.39 -16.55
CA LEU A 261 8.99 -16.96 -16.33
C LEU A 261 10.48 -16.65 -16.12
N LYS A 262 10.95 -15.56 -16.70
CA LYS A 262 12.35 -15.12 -16.56
C LYS A 262 12.73 -14.93 -15.09
N GLY A 263 13.75 -15.66 -14.64
CA GLY A 263 14.27 -15.58 -13.27
C GLY A 263 13.61 -16.56 -12.28
N PHE A 264 12.64 -17.37 -12.71
CA PHE A 264 12.02 -18.40 -11.87
C PHE A 264 12.62 -19.78 -12.21
N GLY A 265 13.08 -20.49 -11.18
CA GLY A 265 13.71 -21.82 -11.34
C GLY A 265 12.72 -22.97 -11.57
N ARG A 266 11.41 -22.71 -11.45
CA ARG A 266 10.34 -23.66 -11.74
C ARG A 266 9.26 -22.97 -12.58
N PRO A 267 8.58 -23.70 -13.47
CA PRO A 267 7.40 -23.18 -14.14
C PRO A 267 6.33 -22.75 -13.13
N VAL A 268 5.53 -21.74 -13.51
CA VAL A 268 4.44 -21.23 -12.70
C VAL A 268 3.14 -21.48 -13.42
N ARG A 269 2.14 -22.03 -12.73
CA ARG A 269 0.80 -22.18 -13.31
C ARG A 269 0.11 -20.82 -13.41
N ALA A 270 -0.32 -20.46 -14.61
CA ALA A 270 -0.93 -19.17 -14.92
C ALA A 270 -2.34 -19.35 -15.49
N HIS A 271 -3.17 -18.34 -15.27
CA HIS A 271 -4.53 -18.27 -15.78
C HIS A 271 -4.75 -16.95 -16.51
N ALA A 272 -5.54 -16.96 -17.59
CA ALA A 272 -6.00 -15.75 -18.24
C ALA A 272 -7.39 -15.35 -17.71
N ALA A 273 -7.54 -14.14 -17.19
CA ALA A 273 -8.84 -13.62 -16.78
C ALA A 273 -9.63 -13.10 -17.99
N ALA A 274 -10.87 -13.55 -18.16
CA ALA A 274 -11.73 -13.09 -19.25
C ALA A 274 -12.29 -11.69 -18.93
N TRP A 275 -12.04 -10.73 -19.83
CA TRP A 275 -12.55 -9.36 -19.70
C TRP A 275 -13.63 -9.01 -20.73
N ARG A 276 -13.62 -9.66 -21.89
CA ARG A 276 -14.71 -9.63 -22.87
C ARG A 276 -15.80 -10.61 -22.41
N GLN A 277 -17.07 -10.23 -22.50
CA GLN A 277 -18.15 -11.17 -22.24
C GLN A 277 -18.07 -12.29 -23.30
N ALA A 278 -18.26 -13.53 -22.87
CA ALA A 278 -18.62 -14.59 -23.80
C ALA A 278 -20.01 -14.23 -24.33
N ASN A 279 -20.11 -13.95 -25.62
CA ASN A 279 -21.39 -13.85 -26.32
C ASN A 279 -22.17 -15.16 -26.21
#